data_AF-A0A355GFR1-F1
#
_entry.id   AF-A0A355GFR1-F1
#
_cell.length_a   1.000
_cell.length_b   1.000
_cell.length_c   1.000
_cell.angle_alpha   90.00
_cell.angle_beta   90.00
_cell.angle_gamma   90.00
#
_symmetry.space_group_name_H-M   'P 1'
#
loop_
_entity.id
_entity.type
_entity.pdbx_description
1 polymer ?
#
loop_
_entity_poly.entity_id
_entity_poly.type
_entity_poly.pdbx_seq_one_letter_code
_entity_poly.pdbx_strand_id
1 'polypeptide(L)'
;LFDIYHVQIMDGDVIRRIREHKDYIGHVHTAGNPGRGELDQKQEINYPPIMQALQEIGYKGFVGQEFIPTRDPYEGLQQAVILCDV
;
A
#
# COMPACT_ATOMS: atom_id res chain seq x y z
N LEU A 1 -11.80 -4.83 -2.64
CA LEU A 1 -10.82 -3.75 -2.45
C LEU A 1 -10.06 -4.03 -1.16
N PHE A 2 -8.74 -4.09 -1.21
CA PHE A 2 -7.86 -4.26 -0.05
C PHE A 2 -7.05 -2.98 0.13
N ASP A 3 -7.50 -2.11 1.02
CA ASP A 3 -6.84 -0.84 1.30
C ASP A 3 -5.82 -1.05 2.44
N ILE A 4 -4.53 -0.94 2.12
CA ILE A 4 -3.46 -1.21 3.08
C ILE A 4 -3.46 -0.21 4.23
N TYR A 5 -3.82 1.05 3.97
CA TYR A 5 -3.92 2.09 5.00
C TYR A 5 -5.02 1.75 6.00
N HIS A 6 -6.21 1.37 5.51
CA HIS A 6 -7.32 0.98 6.38
C HIS A 6 -7.03 -0.32 7.15
N VAL A 7 -6.45 -1.33 6.49
CA VAL A 7 -6.08 -2.59 7.15
C VAL A 7 -5.05 -2.35 8.24
N GLN A 8 -4.04 -1.49 8.02
CA GLN A 8 -3.05 -1.16 9.05
C GLN A 8 -3.70 -0.56 10.32
N ILE A 9 -4.66 0.35 10.15
CA ILE A 9 -5.34 1.02 11.28
C ILE A 9 -6.26 0.05 12.04
N MET A 10 -7.06 -0.70 11.29
CA MET A 10 -8.17 -1.47 11.86
C MET A 10 -7.71 -2.83 12.39
N ASP A 11 -6.73 -3.45 11.72
CA ASP A 11 -6.47 -4.86 11.86
C ASP A 11 -4.97 -5.20 12.01
N GLY A 12 -4.08 -4.41 11.40
CA GLY A 12 -2.68 -4.74 11.25
C GLY A 12 -2.43 -6.06 10.49
N ASP A 13 -1.25 -6.63 10.69
CA ASP A 13 -0.88 -7.96 10.17
C ASP A 13 -1.09 -8.11 8.64
N VAL A 14 -0.81 -7.02 7.91
CA VAL A 14 -1.17 -6.80 6.51
C VAL A 14 -0.76 -7.96 5.59
N ILE A 15 0.48 -8.43 5.69
CA ILE A 15 1.00 -9.50 4.80
C ILE A 15 0.26 -10.82 5.02
N ARG A 16 -0.04 -11.18 6.28
CA ARG A 16 -0.80 -12.41 6.58
C ARG A 16 -2.19 -12.32 5.97
N ARG A 17 -2.86 -11.18 6.13
CA ARG A 17 -4.20 -10.94 5.59
C ARG A 17 -4.26 -10.93 4.06
N ILE A 18 -3.23 -10.39 3.39
CA ILE A 18 -3.11 -10.50 1.93
C ILE A 18 -3.13 -11.98 1.50
N ARG A 19 -2.35 -12.82 2.18
CA ARG A 19 -2.28 -14.27 1.88
C ARG A 19 -3.59 -14.99 2.17
N GLU A 20 -4.25 -14.66 3.27
CA GLU A 20 -5.54 -15.25 3.67
C GLU A 20 -6.69 -14.87 2.74
N HIS A 21 -6.68 -13.64 2.22
CA HIS A 21 -7.77 -13.09 1.41
C HIS A 21 -7.47 -13.04 -0.09
N LYS A 22 -6.37 -13.65 -0.55
CA LYS A 22 -5.87 -13.57 -1.94
C LYS A 22 -6.95 -13.76 -3.02
N ASP A 23 -7.91 -14.66 -2.80
CA ASP A 23 -8.94 -15.03 -3.78
C ASP A 23 -10.04 -13.95 -3.90
N TYR A 24 -10.08 -12.98 -2.98
CA TYR A 24 -11.06 -11.90 -2.91
C TYR A 24 -10.46 -10.51 -3.21
N ILE A 25 -9.14 -10.40 -3.34
CA ILE A 25 -8.45 -9.13 -3.60
C ILE A 25 -8.58 -8.77 -5.09
N GLY A 26 -9.58 -7.94 -5.42
CA GLY A 26 -9.77 -7.41 -6.77
C GLY A 26 -9.05 -6.08 -7.06
N HIS A 27 -8.69 -5.31 -6.03
CA HIS A 27 -7.97 -4.04 -6.16
C HIS A 27 -7.24 -3.70 -4.85
N VAL A 28 -6.15 -2.93 -4.91
CA VAL A 28 -5.33 -2.53 -3.75
C VAL A 28 -5.12 -1.02 -3.73
N HIS A 29 -5.26 -0.39 -2.57
CA HIS A 29 -4.91 1.02 -2.34
C HIS A 29 -3.76 1.15 -1.34
N THR A 30 -3.00 2.24 -1.46
CA THR A 30 -1.87 2.60 -0.59
C THR A 30 -2.01 4.04 -0.10
N ALA A 31 -1.59 4.27 1.15
CA ALA A 31 -1.32 5.60 1.73
C ALA A 31 -0.44 5.46 2.98
N GLY A 32 0.26 6.53 3.38
CA GLY A 32 1.04 6.53 4.62
C GLY A 32 0.15 6.57 5.87
N ASN A 33 0.36 5.66 6.83
CA ASN A 33 -0.29 5.70 8.16
C ASN A 33 0.63 6.40 9.19
N PRO A 34 0.16 7.34 10.04
CA PRO A 34 -1.24 7.69 10.36
C PRO A 34 -1.89 8.82 9.54
N GLY A 35 -1.12 9.59 8.77
CA GLY A 35 -1.60 10.85 8.17
C GLY A 35 -2.42 10.72 6.87
N ARG A 36 -2.53 9.51 6.30
CA ARG A 36 -3.00 9.25 4.94
C ARG A 36 -2.22 10.05 3.88
N GLY A 37 -0.95 10.35 4.18
CA GLY A 37 -0.05 11.14 3.34
C GLY A 37 0.92 10.27 2.53
N GLU A 38 2.05 10.85 2.15
CA GLU A 38 3.08 10.19 1.36
C GLU A 38 3.61 8.91 2.03
N LEU A 39 4.13 7.99 1.22
CA LEU A 39 4.78 6.75 1.66
C LEU A 39 6.26 7.03 2.00
N ASP A 40 6.48 7.94 2.95
CA ASP A 40 7.82 8.41 3.35
C ASP A 40 8.23 7.90 4.75
N GLN A 41 9.21 8.58 5.37
CA GLN A 41 9.72 8.22 6.71
C GLN A 41 8.85 8.75 7.87
N LYS A 42 7.79 9.51 7.59
CA LYS A 42 6.86 10.03 8.61
C LYS A 42 5.68 9.09 8.85
N GLN A 43 5.60 8.00 8.10
CA GLN A 43 4.57 6.97 8.23
C GLN A 43 5.20 5.62 8.63
N GLU A 44 4.39 4.68 9.12
CA GLU A 44 4.88 3.47 9.80
C GLU A 44 4.90 2.17 8.94
N ILE A 45 4.32 2.19 7.75
CA ILE A 45 4.13 1.02 6.88
C ILE A 45 5.35 0.82 5.97
N ASN A 46 5.96 -0.38 6.03
CA ASN A 46 7.00 -0.78 5.10
C ASN A 46 6.39 -1.42 3.83
N TYR A 47 6.28 -0.67 2.74
CA TYR A 47 5.57 -1.09 1.51
C TYR A 47 6.26 -2.16 0.64
N PRO A 48 7.60 -2.15 0.42
CA PRO A 48 8.27 -3.16 -0.41
C PRO A 48 7.92 -4.64 -0.07
N PRO A 49 7.96 -5.10 1.20
CA PRO A 49 7.58 -6.48 1.52
C PRO A 49 6.07 -6.76 1.33
N ILE A 50 5.22 -5.74 1.41
CA ILE A 50 3.78 -5.88 1.12
C ILE A 50 3.56 -6.10 -0.38
N MET A 51 4.28 -5.36 -1.23
CA MET A 51 4.23 -5.55 -2.69
C MET A 51 4.77 -6.91 -3.11
N GLN A 52 5.85 -7.38 -2.46
CA GLN A 52 6.35 -8.74 -2.67
C GLN A 52 5.30 -9.79 -2.30
N ALA A 53 4.58 -9.61 -1.20
CA ALA A 53 3.50 -10.52 -0.83
C ALA A 53 2.36 -10.55 -1.88
N LEU A 54 2.02 -9.40 -2.48
CA LEU A 54 1.07 -9.34 -3.60
C LEU A 54 1.60 -10.09 -4.83
N GLN A 55 2.88 -9.94 -5.15
CA GLN A 55 3.54 -10.66 -6.24
C GLN A 55 3.54 -12.17 -6.00
N GLU A 56 3.87 -12.62 -4.79
CA GLU A 56 3.88 -14.03 -4.35
C GLU A 56 2.52 -14.71 -4.48
N ILE A 57 1.43 -14.01 -4.14
CA ILE A 57 0.07 -14.55 -4.29
C ILE A 57 -0.44 -14.49 -5.75
N GLY A 58 0.37 -13.95 -6.67
CA GLY A 58 0.04 -13.85 -8.08
C GLY A 58 -0.95 -12.74 -8.42
N TYR A 59 -1.09 -11.70 -7.60
CA TYR A 59 -1.95 -10.56 -7.89
C TYR A 59 -1.51 -9.87 -9.20
N LYS A 60 -2.47 -9.62 -10.10
CA LYS A 60 -2.24 -9.00 -11.43
C LYS A 60 -2.98 -7.68 -11.64
N GLY A 61 -3.67 -7.19 -10.62
CA GLY A 61 -4.40 -5.93 -10.68
C GLY A 61 -3.50 -4.71 -10.46
N PHE A 62 -4.11 -3.52 -10.46
CA PHE A 62 -3.41 -2.27 -10.18
C PHE A 62 -3.28 -2.01 -8.67
N VAL A 63 -2.24 -1.26 -8.30
CA VAL A 63 -2.05 -0.68 -6.96
C VAL A 63 -2.29 0.83 -7.07
N GLY A 64 -3.39 1.30 -6.48
CA GLY A 64 -3.77 2.72 -6.48
C GLY A 64 -3.05 3.50 -5.38
N GLN A 65 -2.46 4.64 -5.74
CA GLN A 65 -1.81 5.56 -4.79
C GLN A 65 -2.86 6.57 -4.28
N GLU A 66 -3.56 6.23 -3.18
CA GLU A 66 -4.71 6.97 -2.65
C GLU A 66 -4.34 7.76 -1.37
N PHE A 67 -3.30 8.58 -1.47
CA PHE A 67 -2.87 9.46 -0.37
C PHE A 67 -3.20 10.93 -0.65
N ILE A 68 -3.24 11.72 0.42
CA ILE A 68 -3.43 13.17 0.40
C ILE A 68 -2.04 13.82 0.38
N PRO A 69 -1.62 14.45 -0.73
CA PRO A 69 -0.31 15.08 -0.79
C PRO A 69 -0.17 16.21 0.25
N THR A 70 0.94 16.21 0.99
CA THR A 70 1.34 17.25 1.95
C THR A 70 2.47 18.13 1.42
N ARG A 71 3.09 17.71 0.32
CA ARG A 71 4.11 18.44 -0.45
C ARG A 71 3.76 18.38 -1.95
N ASP A 72 4.73 18.62 -2.83
CA ASP A 72 4.52 18.53 -4.28
C ASP A 72 3.89 17.18 -4.67
N PRO A 73 2.68 17.17 -5.29
CA PRO A 73 1.97 15.94 -5.60
C PRO A 73 2.71 15.03 -6.58
N TYR A 74 3.47 15.59 -7.51
CA TYR A 74 4.17 14.81 -8.53
C TYR A 74 5.35 14.08 -7.91
N GLU A 75 6.15 14.76 -7.09
CA GLU A 75 7.23 14.12 -6.34
C GLU A 75 6.72 13.08 -5.33
N GLY A 76 5.57 13.34 -4.70
CA GLY A 76 4.89 12.37 -3.83
C GLY A 76 4.50 11.10 -4.59
N LEU A 77 3.86 11.26 -5.75
CA LEU A 77 3.42 10.15 -6.59
C LEU A 77 4.61 9.35 -7.13
N GLN A 78 5.64 10.03 -7.63
CA GLN A 78 6.85 9.37 -8.15
C GLN A 78 7.52 8.53 -7.07
N GLN A 79 7.65 9.05 -5.85
CA GLN A 79 8.18 8.29 -4.72
C GLN A 79 7.35 7.04 -4.44
N ALA A 80 6.02 7.18 -4.39
CA ALA A 80 5.12 6.09 -4.07
C ALA A 80 5.15 4.98 -5.14
N VAL A 81 5.22 5.35 -6.42
CA VAL A 81 5.37 4.40 -7.53
C VAL A 81 6.69 3.64 -7.43
N ILE A 82 7.82 4.34 -7.25
CA ILE A 82 9.15 3.70 -7.15
C ILE A 82 9.21 2.76 -5.95
N LEU A 83 8.65 3.16 -4.81
CA LEU A 83 8.66 2.33 -3.60
C LEU A 83 7.80 1.06 -3.75
N CYS A 84 6.75 1.13 -4.56
CA CYS A 84 5.83 0.01 -4.79
C CYS A 84 6.19 -0.86 -6.00
N ASP A 85 7.21 -0.50 -6.77
CA ASP A 85 7.68 -1.27 -7.93
C ASP A 85 8.72 -2.32 -7.48
N VAL A 86 8.30 -3.60 -7.45
CA VAL A 86 9.09 -4.74 -6.94
C VAL A 86 9.09 -5.93 -7.89
#